data_AF-A0A1Y1JWC4-F1
#
_entry.id   AF-A0A1Y1JWC4-F1
#
_cell.length_a   1.000
_cell.length_b   1.000
_cell.length_c   1.000
_cell.angle_alpha   90.00
_cell.angle_beta   90.00
_cell.angle_gamma   90.00
#
_symmetry.space_group_name_H-M   'P 1'
#
loop_
_entity.id
_entity.type
_entity.pdbx_description
1 polymer ?
#
loop_
_entity_poly.entity_id
_entity_poly.type
_entity_poly.pdbx_seq_one_letter_code
_entity_poly.pdbx_strand_id
1 'polypeptide(L)'
;MVDLTTEENDFDFTGIFPNCRNDFNYYWDRRFSERKQLYNDYSSVCSDYIKNIKAYKLGDMAFQTDCIKLGLYLNYIEDKNKSGKNFYLEASCKYFFYHLKDLVKKHGGNCKTTNNCYELFIKKNTTHGVSRISVPNICLQNANDNDIDENIFKILSLLDNLYNLIEIFKKREHRTYTNVKAFDSNMNSLEKYPATYNKSLNEELEKIFKEFKNFFKTWSTWWYGSSALPYFSKKWKDRNTFRHIEKSTNSGTYISASSIVNTSTETSANIEASTSMGTSAEVIFFCFAIISILFVLYKVKNKFLFIYYTTYGSFLQPRVRRLKKKFNKKNRNHQNLIDSFHRTKHNLNYNGYPIAYASEN
;
A
#
# COMPACT_ATOMS: atom_id res chain seq x y z
N MET A 1 -35.34 -26.56 -11.21
CA MET A 1 -33.89 -26.33 -11.22
C MET A 1 -33.73 -24.96 -11.87
N VAL A 2 -33.54 -23.91 -11.05
CA VAL A 2 -33.41 -22.54 -11.55
C VAL A 2 -31.97 -22.40 -12.02
N ASP A 3 -31.79 -22.23 -13.31
CA ASP A 3 -30.50 -21.96 -13.93
C ASP A 3 -30.06 -20.56 -13.46
N LEU A 4 -29.13 -20.50 -12.52
CA LEU A 4 -28.48 -19.27 -12.08
C LEU A 4 -27.50 -18.87 -13.18
N THR A 5 -28.02 -18.31 -14.26
CA THR A 5 -27.21 -17.52 -15.18
C THR A 5 -26.68 -16.34 -14.38
N THR A 6 -25.46 -16.48 -13.85
CA THR A 6 -24.69 -15.36 -13.31
C THR A 6 -24.59 -14.34 -14.42
N GLU A 7 -25.38 -13.27 -14.33
CA GLU A 7 -25.18 -12.08 -15.16
C GLU A 7 -23.71 -11.70 -15.04
N GLU A 8 -23.00 -11.71 -16.16
CA GLU A 8 -21.61 -11.30 -16.19
C GLU A 8 -21.55 -9.81 -15.83
N ASN A 9 -21.13 -9.52 -14.59
CA ASN A 9 -20.90 -8.16 -14.14
C ASN A 9 -19.74 -7.55 -14.96
N ASP A 10 -20.08 -6.77 -15.99
CA ASP A 10 -19.14 -6.02 -16.83
C ASP A 10 -18.63 -4.77 -16.10
N PHE A 11 -17.88 -4.97 -15.01
CA PHE A 11 -17.28 -3.87 -14.28
C PHE A 11 -16.08 -3.30 -15.04
N ASP A 12 -16.22 -2.09 -15.59
CA ASP A 12 -15.13 -1.39 -16.28
C ASP A 12 -14.07 -0.83 -15.31
N PHE A 13 -12.85 -1.36 -15.41
CA PHE A 13 -11.67 -0.93 -14.63
C PHE A 13 -10.90 0.24 -15.28
N THR A 14 -11.30 0.67 -16.48
CA THR A 14 -10.58 1.68 -17.27
C THR A 14 -10.48 3.01 -16.53
N GLY A 15 -9.26 3.58 -16.49
CA GLY A 15 -9.01 4.90 -15.91
C GLY A 15 -8.99 4.93 -14.37
N ILE A 16 -9.38 3.85 -13.68
CA ILE A 16 -9.26 3.76 -12.23
C ILE A 16 -7.78 3.82 -11.83
N PHE A 17 -6.97 2.94 -12.40
CA PHE A 17 -5.54 2.87 -12.11
C PHE A 17 -4.67 3.35 -13.29
N PRO A 18 -3.48 3.92 -13.00
CA PRO A 18 -3.00 4.35 -11.69
C PRO A 18 -3.59 5.69 -11.22
N ASN A 19 -4.39 6.35 -12.06
CA ASN A 19 -4.75 7.76 -11.93
C ASN A 19 -5.55 8.08 -10.65
N CYS A 20 -6.68 7.41 -10.41
CA CYS A 20 -7.52 7.64 -9.23
C CYS A 20 -6.76 7.35 -7.93
N ARG A 21 -5.97 6.28 -7.93
CA ARG A 21 -5.08 5.91 -6.82
C ARG A 21 -4.04 6.98 -6.52
N ASN A 22 -3.37 7.49 -7.56
CA ASN A 22 -2.36 8.52 -7.40
C ASN A 22 -2.95 9.80 -6.85
N ASP A 23 -4.12 10.21 -7.34
CA ASP A 23 -4.85 11.37 -6.84
C ASP A 23 -5.25 11.19 -5.37
N PHE A 24 -5.79 10.03 -5.02
CA PHE A 24 -6.18 9.70 -3.65
C PHE A 24 -5.00 9.80 -2.66
N ASN A 25 -3.84 9.29 -3.06
CA ASN A 25 -2.63 9.35 -2.23
C ASN A 25 -2.02 10.74 -2.20
N TYR A 26 -1.89 11.39 -3.35
CA TYR A 26 -1.36 12.75 -3.47
C TYR A 26 -2.12 13.73 -2.59
N TYR A 27 -3.44 13.66 -2.62
CA TYR A 27 -4.28 14.59 -1.89
C TYR A 27 -4.22 14.36 -0.38
N TRP A 28 -4.07 13.11 0.04
CA TRP A 28 -3.80 12.77 1.44
C TRP A 28 -2.46 13.31 1.93
N ASP A 29 -1.41 13.21 1.12
CA ASP A 29 -0.07 13.67 1.51
C ASP A 29 0.00 15.19 1.74
N ARG A 30 -0.83 15.97 1.04
CA ARG A 30 -0.93 17.44 1.18
C ARG A 30 -1.89 17.92 2.29
N ARG A 31 -2.50 16.99 3.05
CA ARG A 31 -3.54 17.33 4.05
C ARG A 31 -3.09 18.38 5.08
N PHE A 32 -1.82 18.38 5.50
CA PHE A 32 -1.33 19.26 6.55
C PHE A 32 -0.80 20.61 6.05
N SER A 33 -0.33 20.71 4.81
CA SER A 33 0.25 21.96 4.28
C SER A 33 -0.82 22.92 3.78
N GLU A 34 -1.85 22.41 3.12
CA GLU A 34 -2.78 23.25 2.35
C GLU A 34 -4.24 23.10 2.75
N ARG A 35 -4.59 21.99 3.39
CA ARG A 35 -5.98 21.61 3.62
C ARG A 35 -6.29 21.31 5.07
N LYS A 36 -5.56 21.97 5.99
CA LYS A 36 -5.75 21.83 7.44
C LYS A 36 -7.20 22.12 7.86
N GLN A 37 -7.84 23.10 7.24
CA GLN A 37 -9.23 23.43 7.53
C GLN A 37 -10.18 22.29 7.09
N LEU A 38 -10.11 21.87 5.82
CA LEU A 38 -10.90 20.75 5.31
C LEU A 38 -10.69 19.46 6.12
N TYR A 39 -9.45 19.18 6.54
CA TYR A 39 -9.14 18.05 7.42
C TYR A 39 -9.93 18.11 8.73
N ASN A 40 -9.96 19.28 9.38
CA ASN A 40 -10.72 19.49 10.62
C ASN A 40 -12.22 19.40 10.38
N ASP A 41 -12.71 19.97 9.27
CA ASP A 41 -14.13 19.99 8.93
C ASP A 41 -14.65 18.55 8.71
N TYR A 42 -13.89 17.71 8.01
CA TYR A 42 -14.23 16.29 7.81
C TYR A 42 -14.17 15.45 9.09
N SER A 43 -13.44 15.86 10.13
CA SER A 43 -13.45 15.16 11.42
C SER A 43 -14.86 15.09 12.04
N SER A 44 -15.64 16.17 11.89
CA SER A 44 -17.04 16.20 12.34
C SER A 44 -17.93 15.26 11.53
N VAL A 45 -17.76 15.25 10.20
CA VAL A 45 -18.47 14.35 9.27
C VAL A 45 -18.16 12.89 9.61
N CYS A 46 -16.90 12.55 9.83
CA CYS A 46 -16.48 11.20 10.17
C CYS A 46 -16.98 10.76 11.55
N SER A 47 -17.06 11.68 12.51
CA SER A 47 -17.66 11.41 13.83
C SER A 47 -19.17 11.13 13.75
N ASP A 48 -19.85 11.71 12.77
CA ASP A 48 -21.24 11.36 12.48
C ASP A 48 -21.33 10.03 11.74
N TYR A 49 -20.48 9.83 10.73
CA TYR A 49 -20.50 8.64 9.89
C TYR A 49 -20.27 7.35 10.68
N ILE A 50 -19.29 7.32 11.59
CA ILE A 50 -19.00 6.14 12.43
C ILE A 50 -20.24 5.68 13.22
N LYS A 51 -21.05 6.64 13.70
CA LYS A 51 -22.30 6.37 14.42
C LYS A 51 -23.38 5.90 13.46
N ASN A 52 -23.49 6.52 12.30
CA ASN A 52 -24.47 6.19 11.27
C ASN A 52 -24.33 4.74 10.79
N ILE A 53 -23.09 4.25 10.63
CA ILE A 53 -22.79 2.86 10.23
C ILE A 53 -22.59 1.91 11.42
N LYS A 54 -22.75 2.38 12.67
CA LYS A 54 -22.59 1.57 13.89
C LYS A 54 -21.22 0.86 14.02
N ALA A 55 -20.14 1.50 13.57
CA ALA A 55 -18.78 0.95 13.59
C ALA A 55 -18.08 1.16 14.95
N TYR A 56 -18.60 0.56 16.03
CA TYR A 56 -18.12 0.78 17.40
C TYR A 56 -16.90 -0.07 17.81
N LYS A 57 -16.39 -0.92 16.92
CA LYS A 57 -15.48 -2.02 17.31
C LYS A 57 -13.99 -1.65 17.31
N LEU A 58 -13.58 -0.52 16.74
CA LEU A 58 -12.16 -0.24 16.48
C LEU A 58 -11.80 1.22 16.76
N GLY A 59 -10.58 1.44 17.26
CA GLY A 59 -10.13 2.71 17.83
C GLY A 59 -10.42 3.92 16.93
N ASP A 60 -11.14 4.89 17.49
CA ASP A 60 -11.68 6.06 16.79
C ASP A 60 -10.66 6.75 15.87
N MET A 61 -9.39 6.81 16.27
CA MET A 61 -8.35 7.50 15.49
C MET A 61 -8.08 6.85 14.11
N ALA A 62 -8.09 5.52 14.02
CA ALA A 62 -7.83 4.83 12.75
C ALA A 62 -8.98 5.04 11.77
N PHE A 63 -10.22 4.90 12.26
CA PHE A 63 -11.41 5.20 11.48
C PHE A 63 -11.42 6.66 11.00
N GLN A 64 -11.17 7.61 11.90
CA GLN A 64 -11.13 9.04 11.57
C GLN A 64 -10.11 9.34 10.48
N THR A 65 -8.93 8.74 10.57
CA THR A 65 -7.86 8.93 9.57
C THR A 65 -8.31 8.44 8.18
N ASP A 66 -8.82 7.22 8.10
CA ASP A 66 -9.27 6.62 6.83
C ASP A 66 -10.48 7.38 6.26
N CYS A 67 -11.44 7.75 7.12
CA CYS A 67 -12.65 8.47 6.73
C CYS A 67 -12.34 9.91 6.25
N ILE A 68 -11.45 10.64 6.93
CA ILE A 68 -11.05 11.98 6.50
C ILE A 68 -10.31 11.88 5.16
N LYS A 69 -9.46 10.87 4.96
CA LYS A 69 -8.81 10.62 3.67
C LYS A 69 -9.84 10.49 2.54
N LEU A 70 -10.91 9.75 2.80
CA LEU A 70 -12.00 9.53 1.85
C LEU A 70 -12.79 10.81 1.56
N GLY A 71 -13.15 11.60 2.59
CA GLY A 71 -13.83 12.88 2.43
C GLY A 71 -12.99 13.91 1.66
N LEU A 72 -11.69 13.98 1.95
CA LEU A 72 -10.75 14.82 1.22
C LEU A 72 -10.71 14.43 -0.27
N TYR A 73 -10.66 13.15 -0.59
CA TYR A 73 -10.70 12.69 -1.99
C TYR A 73 -12.01 13.04 -2.70
N LEU A 74 -13.16 12.93 -2.03
CA LEU A 74 -14.44 13.33 -2.62
C LEU A 74 -14.49 14.83 -2.95
N ASN A 75 -13.90 15.67 -2.09
CA ASN A 75 -13.76 17.10 -2.35
C ASN A 75 -12.81 17.37 -3.54
N TYR A 76 -11.74 16.57 -3.69
CA TYR A 76 -10.88 16.64 -4.88
C TYR A 76 -11.64 16.33 -6.17
N ILE A 77 -12.48 15.28 -6.16
CA ILE A 77 -13.32 14.91 -7.32
C ILE A 77 -14.22 16.07 -7.71
N GLU A 78 -14.86 16.70 -6.72
CA GLU A 78 -15.73 17.87 -6.96
C GLU A 78 -14.96 19.06 -7.53
N ASP A 79 -13.81 19.42 -6.94
CA ASP A 79 -12.95 20.52 -7.41
C ASP A 79 -12.51 20.30 -8.86
N LYS A 80 -12.11 19.06 -9.20
CA LYS A 80 -11.67 18.71 -10.55
C LYS A 80 -12.81 18.72 -11.55
N ASN A 81 -13.98 18.19 -11.19
CA ASN A 81 -15.14 18.21 -12.05
C ASN A 81 -15.57 19.65 -12.37
N LYS A 82 -15.59 20.54 -11.37
CA LYS A 82 -15.91 21.97 -11.57
C LYS A 82 -14.92 22.69 -12.48
N SER A 83 -13.67 22.23 -12.54
CA SER A 83 -12.64 22.87 -13.39
C SER A 83 -12.87 22.70 -14.89
N GLY A 84 -13.83 21.87 -15.32
CA GLY A 84 -14.21 21.68 -16.72
C GLY A 84 -13.15 20.99 -17.60
N LYS A 85 -12.05 20.51 -17.01
CA LYS A 85 -11.05 19.70 -17.72
C LYS A 85 -11.57 18.28 -17.87
N ASN A 86 -11.17 17.59 -18.96
CA ASN A 86 -11.42 16.16 -19.14
C ASN A 86 -10.97 15.39 -17.89
N PHE A 87 -11.94 15.04 -17.06
CA PHE A 87 -11.75 14.42 -15.76
C PHE A 87 -12.50 13.09 -15.76
N TYR A 88 -11.83 12.03 -15.30
CA TYR A 88 -12.39 10.68 -15.23
C TYR A 88 -13.31 10.56 -14.01
N LEU A 89 -14.43 11.30 -14.05
CA LEU A 89 -15.39 11.39 -12.94
C LEU A 89 -15.89 10.01 -12.52
N GLU A 90 -16.36 9.21 -13.47
CA GLU A 90 -16.91 7.89 -13.21
C GLU A 90 -15.87 6.96 -12.55
N ALA A 91 -14.67 6.85 -13.13
CA ALA A 91 -13.59 6.04 -12.56
C ALA A 91 -13.18 6.52 -11.15
N SER A 92 -13.17 7.85 -10.92
CA SER A 92 -12.88 8.42 -9.60
C SER A 92 -13.95 8.07 -8.57
N CYS A 93 -15.23 8.10 -8.97
CA CYS A 93 -16.34 7.70 -8.10
C CYS A 93 -16.34 6.20 -7.81
N LYS A 94 -16.05 5.34 -8.80
CA LYS A 94 -15.82 3.89 -8.59
C LYS A 94 -14.71 3.66 -7.55
N TYR A 95 -13.60 4.38 -7.68
CA TYR A 95 -12.48 4.28 -6.72
C TYR A 95 -12.84 4.80 -5.32
N PHE A 96 -13.61 5.88 -5.23
CA PHE A 96 -14.16 6.38 -3.96
C PHE A 96 -15.05 5.33 -3.29
N PHE A 97 -15.97 4.69 -4.03
CA PHE A 97 -16.85 3.66 -3.47
C PHE A 97 -16.09 2.41 -3.02
N TYR A 98 -15.02 2.05 -3.73
CA TYR A 98 -14.11 0.98 -3.28
C TYR A 98 -13.54 1.29 -1.90
N HIS A 99 -12.98 2.48 -1.70
CA HIS A 99 -12.45 2.90 -0.39
C HIS A 99 -13.54 3.10 0.66
N LEU A 100 -14.75 3.50 0.28
CA LEU A 100 -15.90 3.56 1.20
C LEU A 100 -16.27 2.17 1.72
N LYS A 101 -16.34 1.18 0.82
CA LYS A 101 -16.60 -0.23 1.19
C LYS A 101 -15.45 -0.79 2.04
N ASP A 102 -14.20 -0.49 1.70
CA ASP A 102 -13.03 -0.89 2.50
C ASP A 102 -13.09 -0.31 3.92
N LEU A 103 -13.37 1.00 4.04
CA LEU A 103 -13.54 1.69 5.33
C LEU A 103 -14.62 1.01 6.20
N VAL A 104 -15.79 0.72 5.63
CA VAL A 104 -16.89 0.08 6.37
C VAL A 104 -16.49 -1.31 6.83
N LYS A 105 -15.90 -2.14 5.95
CA LYS A 105 -15.46 -3.50 6.29
C LYS A 105 -14.37 -3.50 7.35
N LYS A 106 -13.32 -2.70 7.14
CA LYS A 106 -12.15 -2.60 8.02
C LYS A 106 -12.53 -2.23 9.44
N HIS A 107 -13.54 -1.39 9.61
CA HIS A 107 -13.98 -0.90 10.91
C HIS A 107 -15.26 -1.57 11.45
N GLY A 108 -15.75 -2.62 10.76
CA GLY A 108 -16.91 -3.40 11.20
C GLY A 108 -18.22 -2.62 11.22
N GLY A 109 -18.37 -1.64 10.33
CA GLY A 109 -19.62 -0.91 10.12
C GLY A 109 -20.65 -1.73 9.33
N ASN A 110 -21.88 -1.21 9.29
CA ASN A 110 -22.99 -1.82 8.60
C ASN A 110 -23.68 -0.80 7.68
N CYS A 111 -23.65 -1.07 6.39
CA CYS A 111 -24.51 -0.48 5.37
C CYS A 111 -24.67 -1.51 4.25
N LYS A 112 -25.85 -1.54 3.60
CA LYS A 112 -26.25 -2.68 2.75
C LYS A 112 -25.71 -2.62 1.33
N THR A 113 -25.74 -1.44 0.73
CA THR A 113 -25.41 -1.18 -0.68
C THR A 113 -24.50 0.03 -0.77
N THR A 114 -23.77 0.19 -1.87
CA THR A 114 -22.93 1.38 -2.13
C THR A 114 -23.71 2.69 -1.90
N ASN A 115 -24.91 2.81 -2.49
CA ASN A 115 -25.76 3.98 -2.32
C ASN A 115 -26.13 4.23 -0.85
N ASN A 116 -26.56 3.19 -0.13
CA ASN A 116 -26.90 3.32 1.28
C ASN A 116 -25.71 3.76 2.14
N CYS A 117 -24.52 3.22 1.90
CA CYS A 117 -23.30 3.63 2.60
C CYS A 117 -23.00 5.12 2.36
N TYR A 118 -23.17 5.58 1.12
CA TYR A 118 -22.89 6.96 0.77
C TYR A 118 -23.93 7.94 1.31
N GLU A 119 -25.21 7.59 1.29
CA GLU A 119 -26.27 8.36 1.95
C GLU A 119 -25.99 8.53 3.46
N LEU A 120 -25.54 7.47 4.13
CA LEU A 120 -25.13 7.53 5.53
C LEU A 120 -23.87 8.39 5.74
N PHE A 121 -22.98 8.46 4.76
CA PHE A 121 -21.77 9.29 4.77
C PHE A 121 -22.08 10.78 4.69
N ILE A 122 -23.04 11.17 3.85
CA ILE A 122 -23.47 12.58 3.70
C ILE A 122 -24.48 13.03 4.77
N LYS A 123 -25.09 12.09 5.49
CA LYS A 123 -26.09 12.36 6.54
C LYS A 123 -25.48 13.10 7.73
N LYS A 124 -25.93 14.33 7.96
CA LYS A 124 -25.54 15.17 9.11
C LYS A 124 -26.34 14.78 10.35
N ASN A 125 -25.68 14.63 11.50
CA ASN A 125 -26.39 14.52 12.77
C ASN A 125 -26.77 15.91 13.29
N THR A 126 -27.94 16.03 13.91
CA THR A 126 -28.50 17.30 14.40
C THR A 126 -27.92 17.77 15.73
N THR A 127 -26.76 17.26 16.16
CA THR A 127 -26.14 17.65 17.43
C THR A 127 -25.89 19.16 17.42
N HIS A 128 -26.57 19.86 18.35
CA HIS A 128 -26.56 21.31 18.44
C HIS A 128 -25.14 21.83 18.67
N GLY A 129 -24.77 22.91 17.97
CA GLY A 129 -23.50 23.62 18.16
C GLY A 129 -22.29 23.08 17.38
N VAL A 130 -22.42 22.00 16.60
CA VAL A 130 -21.32 21.50 15.74
C VAL A 130 -21.56 21.89 14.28
N SER A 131 -20.76 22.82 13.77
CA SER A 131 -20.74 23.15 12.34
C SER A 131 -20.16 21.99 11.54
N ARG A 132 -20.80 21.65 10.41
CA ARG A 132 -20.40 20.55 9.53
C ARG A 132 -20.31 21.05 8.11
N ILE A 133 -19.21 20.73 7.44
CA ILE A 133 -19.09 20.97 6.01
C ILE A 133 -20.19 20.24 5.24
N SER A 134 -20.61 20.81 4.11
CA SER A 134 -21.45 20.08 3.17
C SER A 134 -20.58 19.06 2.44
N VAL A 135 -20.86 17.78 2.63
CA VAL A 135 -20.19 16.73 1.87
C VAL A 135 -20.64 16.84 0.41
N PRO A 136 -19.73 16.80 -0.58
CA PRO A 136 -20.11 16.86 -1.99
C PRO A 136 -20.97 15.67 -2.38
N ASN A 137 -22.01 15.89 -3.19
CA ASN A 137 -22.89 14.83 -3.73
C ASN A 137 -22.46 14.38 -5.13
N ILE A 138 -21.22 14.68 -5.54
CA ILE A 138 -20.75 14.54 -6.91
C ILE A 138 -20.77 13.09 -7.44
N CYS A 139 -20.66 12.11 -6.54
CA CYS A 139 -20.68 10.69 -6.90
C CYS A 139 -22.05 10.02 -6.70
N LEU A 140 -23.09 10.75 -6.29
CA LEU A 140 -24.39 10.16 -5.93
C LEU A 140 -25.03 9.44 -7.13
N GLN A 141 -24.93 10.02 -8.33
CA GLN A 141 -25.47 9.43 -9.55
C GLN A 141 -24.81 8.08 -9.89
N ASN A 142 -23.52 7.95 -9.60
CA ASN A 142 -22.76 6.71 -9.81
C ASN A 142 -23.03 5.65 -8.73
N ALA A 143 -23.72 5.98 -7.62
CA ALA A 143 -23.82 5.07 -6.49
C ALA A 143 -24.75 3.86 -6.75
N ASN A 144 -25.75 4.03 -7.61
CA ASN A 144 -26.72 2.97 -7.94
C ASN A 144 -26.16 1.98 -8.96
N ASP A 145 -25.41 2.45 -9.96
CA ASP A 145 -24.88 1.62 -11.05
C ASP A 145 -23.54 0.97 -10.69
N ASN A 146 -22.95 1.32 -9.54
CA ASN A 146 -21.63 0.84 -9.12
C ASN A 146 -21.70 0.15 -7.76
N ASP A 147 -22.66 -0.75 -7.56
CA ASP A 147 -22.59 -1.65 -6.42
C ASP A 147 -21.36 -2.55 -6.58
N ILE A 148 -20.34 -2.29 -5.77
CA ILE A 148 -19.10 -3.05 -5.79
C ILE A 148 -19.42 -4.32 -5.03
N ASP A 149 -19.62 -5.43 -5.72
CA ASP A 149 -19.84 -6.72 -5.09
C ASP A 149 -18.58 -7.23 -4.34
N GLU A 150 -18.63 -8.44 -3.78
CA GLU A 150 -17.49 -9.00 -3.05
C GLU A 150 -16.31 -9.35 -3.95
N ASN A 151 -16.55 -9.77 -5.18
CA ASN A 151 -15.53 -10.15 -6.14
C ASN A 151 -14.82 -8.92 -6.71
N ILE A 152 -15.58 -7.92 -7.16
CA ILE A 152 -15.05 -6.63 -7.64
C ILE A 152 -14.23 -5.97 -6.54
N PHE A 153 -14.73 -5.97 -5.29
CA PHE A 153 -13.98 -5.45 -4.14
C PHE A 153 -12.61 -6.13 -3.98
N LYS A 154 -12.56 -7.46 -4.06
CA LYS A 154 -11.31 -8.22 -3.94
C LYS A 154 -10.37 -7.93 -5.12
N ILE A 155 -10.89 -7.82 -6.34
CA ILE A 155 -10.09 -7.47 -7.53
C ILE A 155 -9.47 -6.08 -7.36
N LEU A 156 -10.27 -5.06 -7.00
CA LEU A 156 -9.77 -3.70 -6.76
C LEU A 156 -8.73 -3.65 -5.64
N SER A 157 -8.92 -4.42 -4.57
CA SER A 157 -7.93 -4.55 -3.49
C SER A 157 -6.61 -5.16 -3.95
N LEU A 158 -6.67 -6.22 -4.76
CA LEU A 158 -5.47 -6.85 -5.34
C LEU A 158 -4.75 -5.89 -6.31
N LEU A 159 -5.49 -5.14 -7.13
CA LEU A 159 -4.92 -4.11 -8.02
C LEU A 159 -4.25 -2.98 -7.23
N ASP A 160 -4.89 -2.47 -6.17
CA ASP A 160 -4.30 -1.43 -5.32
C ASP A 160 -3.01 -1.92 -4.64
N ASN A 161 -2.99 -3.18 -4.19
CA ASN A 161 -1.79 -3.83 -3.64
C ASN A 161 -0.67 -3.97 -4.69
N LEU A 162 -0.99 -4.34 -5.93
CA LEU A 162 -0.01 -4.41 -7.01
C LEU A 162 0.60 -3.05 -7.32
N TYR A 163 -0.21 -1.99 -7.37
CA TYR A 163 0.27 -0.63 -7.56
C TYR A 163 1.07 -0.11 -6.36
N ASN A 164 0.72 -0.49 -5.13
CA ASN A 164 1.55 -0.25 -3.94
C ASN A 164 2.94 -0.89 -4.10
N LEU A 165 3.00 -2.14 -4.57
CA LEU A 165 4.26 -2.84 -4.82
C LEU A 165 5.07 -2.21 -5.97
N ILE A 166 4.43 -1.75 -7.04
CA ILE A 166 5.07 -0.99 -8.12
C ILE A 166 5.76 0.26 -7.57
N GLU A 167 5.07 1.06 -6.75
CA GLU A 167 5.66 2.25 -6.11
C GLU A 167 6.85 1.88 -5.21
N ILE A 168 6.75 0.78 -4.48
CA ILE A 168 7.85 0.26 -3.65
C ILE A 168 9.06 -0.11 -4.52
N PHE A 169 8.86 -0.77 -5.67
CA PHE A 169 9.95 -1.18 -6.57
C PHE A 169 10.67 -0.03 -7.26
N LYS A 170 10.08 1.18 -7.29
CA LYS A 170 10.80 2.39 -7.71
C LYS A 170 12.01 2.67 -6.82
N LYS A 171 11.96 2.29 -5.54
CA LYS A 171 13.11 2.34 -4.62
C LYS A 171 13.94 1.05 -4.75
N ARG A 172 15.23 1.21 -4.98
CA ARG A 172 16.12 0.08 -5.33
C ARG A 172 16.25 -0.92 -4.18
N GLU A 173 16.32 -0.42 -2.96
CA GLU A 173 16.42 -1.17 -1.71
C GLU A 173 15.22 -2.07 -1.41
N HIS A 174 14.08 -1.88 -2.08
CA HIS A 174 12.87 -2.65 -1.85
C HIS A 174 12.56 -3.69 -2.93
N ARG A 175 13.51 -3.94 -3.84
CA ARG A 175 13.42 -4.99 -4.87
C ARG A 175 13.81 -6.36 -4.30
N THR A 176 13.22 -6.70 -3.15
CA THR A 176 13.56 -7.89 -2.36
C THR A 176 12.71 -9.09 -2.78
N TYR A 177 13.20 -10.31 -2.55
CA TYR A 177 12.45 -11.54 -2.78
C TYR A 177 11.06 -11.51 -2.12
N THR A 178 10.92 -10.95 -0.91
CA THR A 178 9.64 -10.86 -0.19
C THR A 178 8.60 -10.04 -0.94
N ASN A 179 8.94 -8.82 -1.37
CA ASN A 179 8.01 -7.94 -2.09
C ASN A 179 7.63 -8.54 -3.46
N VAL A 180 8.60 -9.21 -4.05
CA VAL A 180 8.50 -9.83 -5.37
C VAL A 180 7.61 -11.09 -5.30
N LYS A 181 7.72 -11.90 -4.24
CA LYS A 181 6.78 -12.98 -3.91
C LYS A 181 5.38 -12.45 -3.61
N ALA A 182 5.26 -11.31 -2.92
CA ALA A 182 3.97 -10.68 -2.67
C ALA A 182 3.29 -10.24 -4.00
N PHE A 183 4.06 -9.66 -4.93
CA PHE A 183 3.56 -9.33 -6.27
C PHE A 183 3.02 -10.57 -6.99
N ASP A 184 3.82 -11.64 -7.04
CA ASP A 184 3.41 -12.92 -7.65
C ASP A 184 2.13 -13.48 -7.00
N SER A 185 2.02 -13.43 -5.68
CA SER A 185 0.83 -13.88 -4.96
C SER A 185 -0.43 -13.10 -5.32
N ASN A 186 -0.34 -11.78 -5.46
CA ASN A 186 -1.47 -10.94 -5.89
C ASN A 186 -1.87 -11.26 -7.34
N MET A 187 -0.89 -11.40 -8.24
CA MET A 187 -1.15 -11.77 -9.64
C MET A 187 -1.84 -13.13 -9.77
N ASN A 188 -1.32 -14.16 -9.09
CA ASN A 188 -1.93 -15.49 -9.13
C ASN A 188 -3.31 -15.53 -8.45
N SER A 189 -3.61 -14.58 -7.56
CA SER A 189 -4.94 -14.46 -6.95
C SER A 189 -5.92 -13.82 -7.94
N LEU A 190 -5.49 -12.84 -8.72
CA LEU A 190 -6.30 -12.21 -9.76
C LEU A 190 -6.67 -13.20 -10.87
N GLU A 191 -5.76 -14.11 -11.23
CA GLU A 191 -6.03 -15.18 -12.22
C GLU A 191 -7.13 -16.16 -11.83
N LYS A 192 -7.53 -16.21 -10.54
CA LYS A 192 -8.54 -17.15 -10.05
C LYS A 192 -9.98 -16.64 -10.16
N TYR A 193 -10.19 -15.36 -10.46
CA TYR A 193 -11.54 -14.81 -10.55
C TYR A 193 -12.12 -15.16 -11.92
N PRO A 194 -13.17 -16.00 -12.06
CA PRO A 194 -13.65 -16.50 -13.36
C PRO A 194 -14.13 -15.40 -14.32
N ALA A 195 -14.49 -14.22 -13.79
CA ALA A 195 -14.71 -13.00 -14.57
C ALA A 195 -13.41 -12.36 -15.13
N THR A 196 -12.31 -13.11 -15.19
CA THR A 196 -10.96 -12.65 -15.59
C THR A 196 -10.86 -12.19 -17.05
N TYR A 197 -11.96 -12.26 -17.80
CA TYR A 197 -12.03 -11.84 -19.19
C TYR A 197 -12.81 -10.55 -19.41
N ASN A 198 -13.06 -9.74 -18.36
CA ASN A 198 -13.34 -8.34 -18.63
C ASN A 198 -12.10 -7.73 -19.33
N LYS A 199 -12.29 -7.30 -20.57
CA LYS A 199 -11.26 -6.70 -21.42
C LYS A 199 -10.48 -5.61 -20.69
N SER A 200 -11.17 -4.77 -19.91
CA SER A 200 -10.58 -3.67 -19.14
C SER A 200 -9.62 -4.16 -18.03
N LEU A 201 -9.95 -5.25 -17.34
CA LEU A 201 -9.08 -5.83 -16.31
C LEU A 201 -7.79 -6.36 -16.94
N ASN A 202 -7.91 -7.10 -18.04
CA ASN A 202 -6.75 -7.62 -18.76
C ASN A 202 -5.84 -6.52 -19.28
N GLU A 203 -6.41 -5.45 -19.85
CA GLU A 203 -5.64 -4.29 -20.28
C GLU A 203 -4.90 -3.64 -19.10
N GLU A 204 -5.50 -3.60 -17.92
CA GLU A 204 -4.88 -3.07 -16.71
C GLU A 204 -3.75 -3.98 -16.18
N LEU A 205 -3.95 -5.30 -16.17
CA LEU A 205 -2.92 -6.26 -15.78
C LEU A 205 -1.72 -6.24 -16.74
N GLU A 206 -1.94 -6.07 -18.04
CA GLU A 206 -0.86 -5.92 -19.02
C GLU A 206 -0.04 -4.65 -18.77
N LYS A 207 -0.66 -3.54 -18.36
CA LYS A 207 0.07 -2.31 -17.95
C LYS A 207 0.95 -2.57 -16.73
N ILE A 208 0.37 -3.12 -15.67
CA ILE A 208 1.08 -3.49 -14.43
C ILE A 208 2.28 -4.39 -14.74
N PHE A 209 2.05 -5.41 -15.56
CA PHE A 209 3.07 -6.38 -15.90
C PHE A 209 4.19 -5.80 -16.77
N LYS A 210 3.85 -4.91 -17.71
CA LYS A 210 4.82 -4.16 -18.51
C LYS A 210 5.71 -3.28 -17.62
N GLU A 211 5.12 -2.56 -16.67
CA GLU A 211 5.88 -1.73 -15.72
C GLU A 211 6.80 -2.58 -14.85
N PHE A 212 6.29 -3.69 -14.33
CA PHE A 212 7.07 -4.64 -13.55
C PHE A 212 8.25 -5.24 -14.34
N LYS A 213 8.03 -5.68 -15.58
CA LYS A 213 9.09 -6.17 -16.50
C LYS A 213 10.20 -5.13 -16.71
N ASN A 214 9.87 -3.85 -16.77
CA ASN A 214 10.88 -2.78 -16.89
C ASN A 214 11.79 -2.71 -15.65
N PHE A 215 11.25 -2.97 -14.45
CA PHE A 215 12.10 -3.05 -13.26
C PHE A 215 13.10 -4.20 -13.38
N PHE A 216 12.69 -5.41 -13.80
CA PHE A 216 13.59 -6.56 -13.93
C PHE A 216 14.80 -6.31 -14.82
N LYS A 217 14.62 -5.60 -15.94
CA LYS A 217 15.73 -5.25 -16.85
C LYS A 217 16.85 -4.50 -16.12
N THR A 218 16.52 -3.78 -15.06
CA THR A 218 17.47 -3.02 -14.23
C THR A 218 17.96 -3.76 -12.99
N TRP A 219 17.50 -5.00 -12.74
CA TRP A 219 17.83 -5.75 -11.51
C TRP A 219 19.09 -6.60 -11.68
N SER A 220 19.40 -7.04 -12.91
CA SER A 220 20.61 -7.82 -13.21
C SER A 220 21.90 -7.09 -12.84
N THR A 221 21.88 -5.75 -12.79
CA THR A 221 23.04 -4.93 -12.47
C THR A 221 23.26 -4.76 -10.96
N TRP A 222 22.47 -5.39 -10.08
CA TRP A 222 22.50 -5.04 -8.66
C TRP A 222 22.19 -6.18 -7.66
N TRP A 223 22.92 -6.16 -6.54
CA TRP A 223 22.93 -7.23 -5.51
C TRP A 223 21.59 -7.53 -4.81
N TYR A 224 20.72 -6.57 -4.52
CA TYR A 224 19.42 -6.90 -3.90
C TYR A 224 18.47 -7.60 -4.90
N GLY A 225 18.56 -7.24 -6.18
CA GLY A 225 17.75 -7.86 -7.24
C GLY A 225 18.24 -9.25 -7.65
N SER A 226 19.53 -9.57 -7.44
CA SER A 226 20.10 -10.85 -7.84
C SER A 226 19.47 -12.03 -7.10
N SER A 227 19.05 -11.85 -5.85
CA SER A 227 18.36 -12.90 -5.07
C SER A 227 16.96 -13.23 -5.60
N ALA A 228 16.26 -12.25 -6.16
CA ALA A 228 14.90 -12.42 -6.70
C ALA A 228 14.89 -12.89 -8.17
N LEU A 229 16.00 -12.66 -8.89
CA LEU A 229 16.11 -12.91 -10.32
C LEU A 229 15.86 -14.38 -10.70
N PRO A 230 16.43 -15.42 -10.01
CA PRO A 230 16.23 -16.81 -10.39
C PRO A 230 14.77 -17.29 -10.26
N TYR A 231 14.07 -16.83 -9.21
CA TYR A 231 12.66 -17.17 -9.01
C TYR A 231 11.80 -16.62 -10.16
N PHE A 232 12.08 -15.39 -10.60
CA PHE A 232 11.27 -14.72 -11.62
C PHE A 232 11.63 -15.10 -13.05
N SER A 233 12.91 -15.25 -13.35
CA SER A 233 13.35 -15.65 -14.69
C SER A 233 12.79 -17.02 -15.08
N LYS A 234 12.58 -17.93 -14.13
CA LYS A 234 11.96 -19.22 -14.41
C LYS A 234 10.44 -19.13 -14.61
N LYS A 235 9.74 -18.40 -13.73
CA LYS A 235 8.26 -18.38 -13.71
C LYS A 235 7.64 -17.40 -14.72
N TRP A 236 8.30 -16.28 -14.99
CA TRP A 236 7.70 -15.14 -15.69
C TRP A 236 8.31 -14.83 -17.05
N LYS A 237 9.43 -15.49 -17.41
CA LYS A 237 10.05 -15.33 -18.72
C LYS A 237 9.12 -15.75 -19.86
N ASP A 238 8.35 -16.81 -19.65
CA ASP A 238 7.47 -17.37 -20.68
C ASP A 238 6.02 -16.86 -20.58
N ARG A 239 5.73 -16.06 -19.54
CA ARG A 239 4.44 -15.39 -19.37
C ARG A 239 4.41 -14.19 -20.31
N ASN A 240 4.06 -14.45 -21.57
CA ASN A 240 4.08 -13.45 -22.63
C ASN A 240 2.83 -12.57 -22.67
N THR A 241 1.67 -13.09 -22.25
CA THR A 241 0.41 -12.33 -22.05
C THR A 241 -0.54 -13.09 -21.11
N PHE A 242 -1.55 -12.42 -20.56
CA PHE A 242 -2.68 -13.06 -19.85
C PHE A 242 -3.64 -13.82 -20.78
N ARG A 243 -3.43 -13.75 -22.11
CA ARG A 243 -4.44 -14.15 -23.12
C ARG A 243 -4.42 -15.61 -23.56
N HIS A 244 -3.57 -16.47 -23.02
CA HIS A 244 -3.35 -17.78 -23.67
C HIS A 244 -4.37 -18.89 -23.36
N ILE A 245 -5.43 -18.64 -22.59
CA ILE A 245 -6.33 -19.72 -22.14
C ILE A 245 -7.56 -19.94 -23.05
N GLU A 246 -7.95 -19.01 -23.94
CA GLU A 246 -9.28 -19.10 -24.58
C GLU A 246 -9.38 -19.69 -25.99
N LYS A 247 -8.32 -20.26 -26.59
CA LYS A 247 -8.42 -20.81 -27.96
C LYS A 247 -8.29 -22.32 -28.12
N SER A 248 -8.25 -23.09 -27.04
CA SER A 248 -8.09 -24.56 -27.15
C SER A 248 -9.39 -25.37 -27.23
N THR A 249 -10.57 -24.79 -26.98
CA THR A 249 -11.78 -25.62 -26.77
C THR A 249 -12.73 -25.73 -27.97
N ASN A 250 -12.44 -25.08 -29.11
CA ASN A 250 -13.27 -25.16 -30.31
C ASN A 250 -12.61 -25.87 -31.51
N SER A 251 -11.73 -26.84 -31.25
CA SER A 251 -11.41 -27.85 -32.27
C SER A 251 -12.29 -29.07 -32.02
N GLY A 252 -13.46 -29.09 -32.66
CA GLY A 252 -14.38 -30.21 -32.67
C GLY A 252 -13.64 -31.47 -33.12
N THR A 253 -13.32 -32.34 -32.16
CA THR A 253 -12.80 -33.67 -32.44
C THR A 253 -14.02 -34.57 -32.54
N TYR A 254 -14.30 -34.99 -33.77
CA TYR A 254 -15.25 -36.03 -34.09
C TYR A 254 -14.99 -37.26 -33.22
N ILE A 255 -16.07 -37.75 -32.61
CA ILE A 255 -16.12 -39.00 -31.85
C ILE A 255 -15.68 -40.13 -32.78
N SER A 256 -14.53 -40.75 -32.50
CA SER A 256 -14.25 -42.12 -32.92
C SER A 256 -14.09 -42.96 -31.67
N ALA A 257 -15.01 -43.91 -31.53
CA ALA A 257 -15.03 -44.91 -30.49
C ALA A 257 -13.83 -45.85 -30.63
N SER A 258 -13.08 -46.08 -29.55
CA SER A 258 -12.42 -47.37 -29.36
C SER A 258 -12.15 -47.68 -27.88
N SER A 259 -12.72 -48.81 -27.47
CA SER A 259 -12.19 -49.83 -26.55
C SER A 259 -11.74 -49.43 -25.15
N ILE A 260 -12.60 -49.83 -24.22
CA ILE A 260 -12.33 -50.19 -22.82
C ILE A 260 -11.23 -51.27 -22.76
N VAL A 261 -10.15 -51.02 -22.03
CA VAL A 261 -9.29 -52.06 -21.44
C VAL A 261 -8.93 -51.63 -20.02
N ASN A 262 -9.48 -52.36 -19.05
CA ASN A 262 -9.13 -52.29 -17.64
C ASN A 262 -7.81 -53.03 -17.42
N THR A 263 -6.87 -52.45 -16.69
CA THR A 263 -5.84 -53.24 -15.99
C THR A 263 -5.44 -52.54 -14.70
N SER A 264 -5.89 -53.13 -13.59
CA SER A 264 -5.47 -52.87 -12.22
C SER A 264 -4.11 -53.50 -11.95
N THR A 265 -3.18 -52.75 -11.36
CA THR A 265 -2.06 -53.35 -10.64
C THR A 265 -1.68 -52.45 -9.47
N GLU A 266 -2.13 -52.85 -8.28
CA GLU A 266 -1.66 -52.34 -6.99
C GLU A 266 -0.29 -52.98 -6.68
N THR A 267 0.69 -52.16 -6.34
CA THR A 267 1.93 -52.59 -5.71
C THR A 267 2.15 -51.73 -4.46
N SER A 268 1.87 -52.33 -3.31
CA SER A 268 2.18 -51.82 -1.98
C SER A 268 3.65 -52.09 -1.65
N ALA A 269 4.44 -51.03 -1.53
CA ALA A 269 5.81 -51.09 -1.01
C ALA A 269 5.81 -50.68 0.46
N ASN A 270 6.10 -51.65 1.34
CA ASN A 270 6.41 -51.45 2.74
C ASN A 270 7.81 -50.84 2.86
N ILE A 271 7.92 -49.67 3.50
CA ILE A 271 9.20 -49.07 3.90
C ILE A 271 9.27 -49.09 5.43
N GLU A 272 10.13 -49.95 5.96
CA GLU A 272 10.60 -49.94 7.34
C GLU A 272 11.39 -48.65 7.61
N ALA A 273 10.91 -47.86 8.57
CA ALA A 273 11.61 -46.69 9.09
C ALA A 273 12.19 -47.01 10.47
N SER A 274 13.48 -47.30 10.50
CA SER A 274 14.30 -47.42 11.71
C SER A 274 14.45 -46.04 12.37
N THR A 275 13.98 -45.93 13.61
CA THR A 275 14.01 -44.74 14.46
C THR A 275 15.30 -44.68 15.28
N SER A 276 16.26 -43.83 14.89
CA SER A 276 17.37 -43.41 15.77
C SER A 276 16.98 -42.12 16.49
N MET A 277 16.41 -42.26 17.67
CA MET A 277 16.00 -41.17 18.55
C MET A 277 17.16 -40.81 19.47
N GLY A 278 17.71 -39.60 19.35
CA GLY A 278 18.76 -39.14 20.27
C GLY A 278 19.14 -37.67 20.08
N THR A 279 18.85 -36.85 21.10
CA THR A 279 19.46 -35.54 21.42
C THR A 279 19.01 -34.24 20.74
N SER A 280 17.92 -34.19 19.96
CA SER A 280 17.45 -32.90 19.38
C SER A 280 16.34 -32.17 20.16
N ALA A 281 15.73 -32.80 21.18
CA ALA A 281 14.57 -32.23 21.88
C ALA A 281 14.93 -31.08 22.85
N GLU A 282 16.17 -31.00 23.34
CA GLU A 282 16.56 -29.98 24.33
C GLU A 282 16.86 -28.62 23.68
N VAL A 283 17.31 -28.58 22.42
CA VAL A 283 17.63 -27.33 21.71
C VAL A 283 16.37 -26.51 21.41
N ILE A 284 15.23 -27.18 21.19
CA ILE A 284 13.98 -26.52 20.80
C ILE A 284 13.42 -25.65 21.95
N PHE A 285 13.55 -26.09 23.21
CA PHE A 285 13.03 -25.34 24.37
C PHE A 285 13.75 -24.01 24.60
N PHE A 286 15.07 -23.94 24.35
CA PHE A 286 15.84 -22.70 24.51
C PHE A 286 15.44 -21.63 23.48
N CYS A 287 15.12 -22.01 22.25
CA CYS A 287 14.68 -21.07 21.23
C CYS A 287 13.35 -20.38 21.61
N PHE A 288 12.39 -21.12 22.17
CA PHE A 288 11.10 -20.55 22.58
C PHE A 288 11.21 -19.60 23.77
N ALA A 289 12.11 -19.88 24.72
CA ALA A 289 12.37 -19.00 25.86
C ALA A 289 12.96 -17.65 25.42
N ILE A 290 13.96 -17.65 24.52
CA ILE A 290 14.59 -16.43 23.99
C ILE A 290 13.59 -15.58 23.20
N ILE A 291 12.77 -16.20 22.35
CA ILE A 291 11.73 -15.50 21.57
C ILE A 291 10.70 -14.85 22.50
N SER A 292 10.29 -15.54 23.56
CA SER A 292 9.32 -15.02 24.53
C SER A 292 9.86 -13.80 25.29
N ILE A 293 11.13 -13.84 25.72
CA ILE A 293 11.81 -12.70 26.37
C ILE A 293 11.91 -11.50 25.42
N LEU A 294 12.32 -11.72 24.16
CA LEU A 294 12.39 -10.67 23.15
C LEU A 294 11.01 -10.05 22.87
N PHE A 295 9.96 -10.86 22.84
CA PHE A 295 8.60 -10.38 22.62
C PHE A 295 8.10 -9.50 23.78
N VAL A 296 8.37 -9.89 25.04
CA VAL A 296 8.04 -9.08 26.22
C VAL A 296 8.83 -7.76 26.19
N LEU A 297 10.13 -7.80 25.94
CA LEU A 297 10.96 -6.59 25.86
C LEU A 297 10.52 -5.65 24.73
N TYR A 298 10.17 -6.20 23.56
CA TYR A 298 9.67 -5.43 22.42
C TYR A 298 8.32 -4.78 22.74
N LYS A 299 7.39 -5.53 23.36
CA LYS A 299 6.07 -5.03 23.75
C LYS A 299 6.17 -3.94 24.82
N VAL A 300 7.04 -4.11 25.83
CA VAL A 300 7.30 -3.11 26.87
C VAL A 300 7.92 -1.86 26.26
N LYS A 301 8.94 -2.00 25.40
CA LYS A 301 9.60 -0.87 24.73
C LYS A 301 8.63 -0.09 23.83
N ASN A 302 7.79 -0.78 23.04
CA ASN A 302 6.79 -0.13 22.21
C ASN A 302 5.68 0.54 23.03
N LYS A 303 5.24 -0.06 24.14
CA LYS A 303 4.25 0.56 25.04
C LYS A 303 4.84 1.81 25.73
N PHE A 304 6.12 1.77 26.12
CA PHE A 304 6.85 2.93 26.63
C PHE A 304 6.97 4.03 25.54
N LEU A 305 7.34 3.66 24.32
CA LEU A 305 7.41 4.58 23.18
C LEU A 305 6.05 5.25 22.89
N PHE A 306 4.95 4.48 23.00
CA PHE A 306 3.60 4.97 22.75
C PHE A 306 3.08 5.92 23.83
N ILE A 307 3.41 5.67 25.11
CA ILE A 307 3.09 6.56 26.24
C ILE A 307 3.87 7.88 26.14
N TYR A 308 5.14 7.84 25.71
CA TYR A 308 5.94 9.05 25.51
C TYR A 308 5.46 9.91 24.33
N TYR A 309 4.90 9.29 23.28
CA TYR A 309 4.45 10.02 22.09
C TYR A 309 3.02 10.56 22.19
N THR A 310 2.11 9.87 22.88
CA THR A 310 0.67 10.16 22.75
C THR A 310 0.14 11.15 23.80
N THR A 311 0.72 11.21 25.01
CA THR A 311 0.15 12.03 26.10
C THR A 311 1.06 13.18 26.56
N TYR A 312 2.38 13.03 26.49
CA TYR A 312 3.34 14.07 26.90
C TYR A 312 3.99 14.83 25.73
N GLY A 313 3.68 14.46 24.49
CA GLY A 313 4.27 15.07 23.28
C GLY A 313 4.04 16.58 23.18
N SER A 314 2.86 17.07 23.56
CA SER A 314 2.53 18.50 23.55
C SER A 314 3.28 19.28 24.64
N PHE A 315 3.56 18.67 25.80
CA PHE A 315 4.24 19.32 26.92
C PHE A 315 5.77 19.34 26.76
N LEU A 316 6.34 18.33 26.08
CA LEU A 316 7.78 18.22 25.85
C LEU A 316 8.25 18.96 24.59
N GLN A 317 7.38 19.19 23.61
CA GLN A 317 7.72 19.88 22.35
C GLN A 317 8.38 21.26 22.56
N PRO A 318 7.93 22.13 23.49
CA PRO A 318 8.58 23.41 23.74
C PRO A 318 10.00 23.26 24.32
N ARG A 319 10.19 22.29 25.24
CA ARG A 319 11.48 22.04 25.90
C ARG A 319 12.50 21.45 24.92
N VAL A 320 12.09 20.47 24.11
CA VAL A 320 12.93 19.88 23.06
C VAL A 320 13.30 20.92 22.00
N ARG A 321 12.36 21.82 21.62
CA ARG A 321 12.63 22.93 20.68
C ARG A 321 13.67 23.91 21.25
N ARG A 322 13.64 24.21 22.56
CA ARG A 322 14.67 25.04 23.22
C ARG A 322 16.04 24.34 23.25
N LEU A 323 16.07 23.04 23.54
CA LEU A 323 17.29 22.24 23.52
C LEU A 323 17.93 22.17 22.12
N LYS A 324 17.13 21.94 21.07
CA LYS A 324 17.60 21.95 19.68
C LYS A 324 18.16 23.32 19.27
N LYS A 325 17.54 24.42 19.72
CA LYS A 325 18.08 25.78 19.52
C LYS A 325 19.43 25.97 20.22
N LYS A 326 19.61 25.46 21.44
CA LYS A 326 20.89 25.52 22.16
C LYS A 326 21.97 24.69 21.46
N PHE A 327 21.65 23.48 20.99
CA PHE A 327 22.59 22.64 20.24
C PHE A 327 23.01 23.28 18.91
N ASN A 328 22.05 23.82 18.14
CA ASN A 328 22.36 24.51 16.89
C ASN A 328 23.20 25.78 17.11
N LYS A 329 23.00 26.50 18.23
CA LYS A 329 23.84 27.66 18.59
C LYS A 329 25.28 27.24 18.92
N LYS A 330 25.46 26.10 19.60
CA LYS A 330 26.78 25.54 19.90
C LYS A 330 27.51 25.07 18.63
N ASN A 331 26.78 24.51 17.67
CA ASN A 331 27.35 24.06 16.39
C ASN A 331 27.85 25.22 15.51
N ARG A 332 27.13 26.34 15.45
CA ARG A 332 27.59 27.55 14.75
C ARG A 332 28.88 28.12 15.35
N ASN A 333 28.99 28.13 16.67
CA ASN A 333 30.22 28.60 17.34
C ASN A 333 31.41 27.67 17.05
N HIS A 334 31.18 26.36 16.90
CA HIS A 334 32.22 25.40 16.54
C HIS A 334 32.72 25.59 15.11
N GLN A 335 31.81 25.82 14.15
CA GLN A 335 32.18 26.13 12.76
C GLN A 335 32.97 27.45 12.66
N ASN A 336 32.54 28.50 13.34
CA ASN A 336 33.28 29.77 13.37
C ASN A 336 34.69 29.63 13.96
N LEU A 337 34.87 28.71 14.93
CA LEU A 337 36.16 28.43 15.54
C LEU A 337 37.09 27.67 14.57
N ILE A 338 36.57 26.65 13.86
CA ILE A 338 37.32 25.92 12.83
C ILE A 338 37.75 26.85 11.68
N ASP A 339 36.86 27.73 11.22
CA ASP A 339 37.15 28.69 10.15
C ASP A 339 38.21 29.71 10.58
N SER A 340 38.19 30.14 11.84
CA SER A 340 39.23 31.00 12.43
C SER A 340 40.60 30.33 12.43
N PHE A 341 40.69 29.05 12.80
CA PHE A 341 41.97 28.32 12.78
C PHE A 341 42.52 28.15 11.36
N HIS A 342 41.67 27.86 10.38
CA HIS A 342 42.08 27.76 8.98
C HIS A 342 42.61 29.09 8.44
N ARG A 343 41.98 30.22 8.79
CA ARG A 343 42.40 31.55 8.34
C ARG A 343 43.75 31.95 8.95
N THR A 344 43.97 31.70 10.24
CA THR A 344 45.24 32.00 10.91
C THR A 344 46.39 31.16 10.34
N LYS A 345 46.15 29.88 10.03
CA LYS A 345 47.16 28.99 9.44
C LYS A 345 47.59 29.45 8.03
N HIS A 346 46.68 29.96 7.22
CA HIS A 346 47.01 30.52 5.90
C HIS A 346 47.81 31.83 5.98
N ASN A 347 47.54 32.68 6.96
CA ASN A 347 48.26 33.95 7.12
C ASN A 347 49.70 33.77 7.65
N LEU A 348 49.97 32.72 8.43
CA LEU A 348 51.33 32.41 8.90
C LEU A 348 52.26 31.90 7.79
N ASN A 349 51.70 31.33 6.72
CA ASN A 349 52.49 30.79 5.60
C ASN A 349 52.84 31.84 4.53
N TYR A 350 52.29 33.06 4.59
CA TYR A 350 52.53 34.10 3.58
C TYR A 350 53.66 35.08 3.97
N ASN A 351 54.08 35.10 5.24
CA ASN A 351 55.23 35.88 5.70
C ASN A 351 56.49 35.01 5.83
N GLY A 352 56.81 34.28 4.77
CA GLY A 352 58.11 33.62 4.63
C GLY A 352 59.21 34.68 4.57
N TYR A 353 59.82 34.98 5.71
CA TYR A 353 61.02 35.81 5.78
C TYR A 353 62.12 35.15 4.94
N PRO A 354 62.67 35.82 3.91
CA PRO A 354 63.79 35.29 3.15
C PRO A 354 65.02 35.28 4.07
N ILE A 355 65.47 34.07 4.43
CA ILE A 355 66.75 33.88 5.11
C ILE A 355 67.84 34.06 4.05
N ALA A 356 68.43 35.25 4.01
CA ALA A 356 69.61 35.51 3.18
C ALA A 356 70.85 35.03 3.92
N TYR A 357 71.51 33.99 3.40
CA TYR A 357 72.84 33.60 3.84
C TYR A 357 73.86 34.49 3.14
N ALA A 358 74.56 35.32 3.92
CA ALA A 358 75.78 35.98 3.47
C ALA A 358 76.95 35.01 3.71
N SER A 359 77.65 34.63 2.64
CA SER A 359 78.97 33.99 2.74
C SER A 359 80.04 35.07 2.54
N GLU A 360 80.82 35.33 3.58
CA GLU A 360 82.06 36.11 3.51
C GLU A 360 83.17 35.27 2.85
N ASN A 361 83.97 35.95 2.02
CA ASN A 361 85.20 35.45 1.39
C ASN A 361 86.40 35.53 2.33
#